data_AF-A0A2U1W6Q9-F1
#
_entry.id   AF-A0A2U1W6Q9-F1
#
_cell.length_a   1.000
_cell.length_b   1.000
_cell.length_c   1.000
_cell.angle_alpha   90.00
_cell.angle_beta   90.00
_cell.angle_gamma   90.00
#
_symmetry.space_group_name_H-M   'P 1'
#
loop_
_entity.id
_entity.type
_entity.pdbx_description
1 polymer ?
#
loop_
_entity_poly.entity_id
_entity_poly.type
_entity_poly.pdbx_seq_one_letter_code
_entity_poly.pdbx_strand_id
1 'polypeptide(L)'
;MDDPWQWLALAGLGAFHGVNPAMGWLFAVALGLQEGRRGAVIRALPPIALGHALSVLVVVAGFAIMQLVVTTAPLRLVTPALLIGFGLYRLVRGYRHRLRVGMRTGFAGLTLWSFLMASAHGAGLMILPLLLGMLAPAQLMALSLCGPGAEMTGPVAALGSAAAGLAVVLVHMAAMLTVIAVIGLAVFETVGLGILRRGWVNFDLLWAGALIGTGAGFLLLG
;
A
#
# COMPACT_ATOMS: atom_id res chain seq x y z
N MET A 1 14.92 12.95 15.59
CA MET A 1 14.55 13.93 14.56
C MET A 1 13.57 13.23 13.66
N ASP A 2 12.32 13.68 13.64
CA ASP A 2 11.31 13.17 12.71
C ASP A 2 11.85 13.45 11.32
N ASP A 3 12.31 12.43 10.60
CA ASP A 3 12.87 12.63 9.27
C ASP A 3 11.70 12.91 8.32
N PRO A 4 11.46 14.19 7.91
CA PRO A 4 10.31 14.53 7.07
C PRO A 4 10.35 13.78 5.74
N TRP A 5 11.54 13.31 5.35
CA TRP A 5 11.73 12.46 4.19
C TRP A 5 11.00 11.13 4.29
N GLN A 6 10.93 10.47 5.45
CA GLN A 6 10.22 9.20 5.60
C GLN A 6 8.71 9.36 5.39
N TRP A 7 8.14 10.44 5.94
CA TRP A 7 6.73 10.80 5.71
C TRP A 7 6.47 11.18 4.26
N LEU A 8 7.38 11.91 3.62
CA LEU A 8 7.27 12.25 2.20
C LEU A 8 7.40 11.01 1.30
N ALA A 9 8.31 10.09 1.61
CA ALA A 9 8.46 8.82 0.91
C ALA A 9 7.22 7.94 1.07
N LEU A 10 6.62 7.93 2.26
CA LEU A 10 5.36 7.23 2.53
C LEU A 10 4.18 7.83 1.76
N ALA A 11 4.04 9.15 1.78
CA ALA A 11 3.03 9.86 1.00
C ALA A 11 3.25 9.67 -0.52
N GLY A 12 4.51 9.69 -0.96
CA GLY A 12 4.92 9.42 -2.34
C GLY A 12 4.61 7.98 -2.77
N LEU A 13 4.81 7.00 -1.89
CA LEU A 13 4.43 5.60 -2.14
C LEU A 13 2.89 5.44 -2.18
N GLY A 14 2.17 6.17 -1.34
CA GLY A 14 0.71 6.28 -1.42
C GLY A 14 0.25 6.85 -2.75
N ALA A 15 0.83 7.99 -3.15
CA ALA A 15 0.56 8.64 -4.43
C ALA A 15 0.87 7.72 -5.62
N PHE A 16 2.02 7.03 -5.60
CA PHE A 16 2.38 6.03 -6.59
C PHE A 16 1.28 4.97 -6.73
N HIS A 17 0.77 4.43 -5.62
CA HIS A 17 -0.37 3.53 -5.63
C HIS A 17 -1.65 4.14 -6.22
N GLY A 18 -1.92 5.40 -5.93
CA GLY A 18 -3.12 6.08 -6.42
C GLY A 18 -3.09 6.39 -7.92
N VAL A 19 -1.91 6.52 -8.54
CA VAL A 19 -1.78 6.73 -9.99
C VAL A 19 -2.25 5.50 -10.77
N ASN A 20 -2.14 4.30 -10.19
CA ASN A 20 -2.50 3.07 -10.88
C ASN A 20 -4.02 3.00 -11.14
N PRO A 21 -4.44 2.88 -12.39
CA PRO A 21 -5.85 2.80 -12.77
C PRO A 21 -6.55 1.60 -12.15
N ALA A 22 -5.90 0.44 -12.20
CA ALA A 22 -6.46 -0.82 -11.75
C ALA A 22 -6.55 -0.91 -10.22
N MET A 23 -5.80 -0.07 -9.49
CA MET A 23 -5.85 0.04 -8.02
C MET A 23 -7.06 0.84 -7.51
N GLY A 24 -7.77 1.59 -8.36
CA GLY A 24 -9.01 2.22 -7.88
C GLY A 24 -9.72 3.16 -8.85
N TRP A 25 -9.00 4.13 -9.45
CA TRP A 25 -9.69 5.21 -10.16
C TRP A 25 -10.41 4.72 -11.43
N LEU A 26 -9.96 3.64 -12.08
CA LEU A 26 -10.66 3.04 -13.22
C LEU A 26 -12.09 2.62 -12.84
N PHE A 27 -12.24 1.92 -11.71
CA PHE A 27 -13.54 1.49 -11.22
C PHE A 27 -14.37 2.66 -10.73
N ALA A 28 -13.75 3.61 -10.03
CA ALA A 28 -14.43 4.83 -9.58
C ALA A 28 -15.01 5.62 -10.77
N VAL A 29 -14.25 5.80 -11.83
CA VAL A 29 -14.69 6.44 -13.08
C VAL A 29 -15.78 5.62 -13.77
N ALA A 30 -15.63 4.29 -13.85
CA ALA A 30 -16.65 3.43 -14.46
C ALA A 30 -18.00 3.54 -13.74
N LEU A 31 -18.01 3.53 -12.40
CA LEU A 31 -19.20 3.78 -11.58
C LEU A 31 -19.73 5.21 -11.78
N GLY A 32 -18.84 6.20 -11.81
CA GLY A 32 -19.10 7.58 -12.23
C GLY A 32 -19.95 7.69 -13.47
N LEU A 33 -19.45 7.10 -14.57
CA LEU A 33 -20.04 7.17 -15.90
C LEU A 33 -21.37 6.37 -15.97
N GLN A 34 -21.48 5.27 -15.25
CA GLN A 34 -22.72 4.48 -15.19
C GLN A 34 -23.85 5.21 -14.48
N GLU A 35 -23.55 5.85 -13.35
CA GLU A 35 -24.54 6.58 -12.56
C GLU A 35 -24.74 8.03 -13.04
N GLY A 36 -23.93 8.49 -13.99
CA GLY A 36 -23.99 9.85 -14.55
C GLY A 36 -23.69 10.95 -13.53
N ARG A 37 -23.00 10.65 -12.42
CA ARG A 37 -22.77 11.62 -11.33
C ARG A 37 -21.39 11.50 -10.69
N ARG A 38 -20.75 12.66 -10.47
CA ARG A 38 -19.45 12.77 -9.76
C ARG A 38 -19.45 12.10 -8.39
N GLY A 39 -20.59 12.12 -7.69
CA GLY A 39 -20.72 11.52 -6.36
C GLY A 39 -20.49 10.00 -6.37
N ALA A 40 -20.69 9.33 -7.49
CA ALA A 40 -20.42 7.90 -7.62
C ALA A 40 -18.91 7.59 -7.60
N VAL A 41 -18.10 8.47 -8.19
CA VAL A 41 -16.63 8.38 -8.16
C VAL A 41 -16.14 8.45 -6.70
N ILE A 42 -16.65 9.41 -5.94
CA ILE A 42 -16.29 9.58 -4.52
C ILE A 42 -16.78 8.41 -3.65
N ARG A 43 -17.99 7.89 -3.91
CA ARG A 43 -18.53 6.72 -3.19
C ARG A 43 -17.77 5.44 -3.45
N ALA A 44 -16.96 5.37 -4.50
CA ALA A 44 -16.09 4.22 -4.76
C ALA A 44 -14.84 4.22 -3.87
N LEU A 45 -14.44 5.35 -3.27
CA LEU A 45 -13.23 5.44 -2.45
C LEU A 45 -13.29 4.57 -1.18
N PRO A 46 -14.37 4.56 -0.38
CA PRO A 46 -14.43 3.73 0.82
C PRO A 46 -14.20 2.21 0.59
N PRO A 47 -14.86 1.53 -0.38
CA PRO A 47 -14.55 0.12 -0.64
C PRO A 47 -13.13 -0.08 -1.21
N ILE A 48 -12.62 0.85 -2.03
CA ILE A 48 -11.21 0.82 -2.48
C ILE A 48 -10.28 0.87 -1.25
N ALA A 49 -10.54 1.80 -0.34
CA ALA A 49 -9.74 2.00 0.85
C ALA A 49 -9.72 0.74 1.73
N LEU A 50 -10.90 0.15 1.94
CA LEU A 50 -11.06 -1.07 2.73
C LEU A 50 -10.29 -2.25 2.11
N GLY A 51 -10.41 -2.47 0.80
CA GLY A 51 -9.70 -3.56 0.13
C GLY A 51 -8.18 -3.42 0.25
N HIS A 52 -7.66 -2.22 0.03
CA HIS A 52 -6.23 -1.94 0.15
C HIS A 52 -5.74 -2.10 1.60
N ALA A 53 -6.49 -1.56 2.57
CA ALA A 53 -6.17 -1.71 3.99
C ALA A 53 -6.14 -3.18 4.43
N LEU A 54 -7.07 -4.01 3.95
CA LEU A 54 -7.06 -5.46 4.21
C LEU A 54 -5.81 -6.13 3.63
N SER A 55 -5.35 -5.72 2.45
CA SER A 55 -4.12 -6.26 1.85
C SER A 55 -2.88 -5.93 2.69
N VAL A 56 -2.76 -4.67 3.12
CA VAL A 56 -1.69 -4.22 4.01
C VAL A 56 -1.76 -4.98 5.33
N LEU A 57 -2.94 -5.11 5.93
CA LEU A 57 -3.15 -5.82 7.19
C LEU A 57 -2.69 -7.27 7.11
N VAL A 58 -3.03 -8.00 6.05
CA VAL A 58 -2.61 -9.40 5.86
C VAL A 58 -1.09 -9.52 5.83
N VAL A 59 -0.40 -8.61 5.11
CA VAL A 59 1.06 -8.63 5.05
C VAL A 59 1.70 -8.28 6.39
N VAL A 60 1.21 -7.22 7.06
CA VAL A 60 1.71 -6.78 8.37
C VAL A 60 1.48 -7.87 9.42
N ALA A 61 0.30 -8.49 9.46
CA ALA A 61 -0.01 -9.58 10.37
C ALA A 61 0.86 -10.82 10.09
N GLY A 62 1.05 -11.19 8.82
CA GLY A 62 1.94 -12.30 8.45
C GLY A 62 3.39 -12.05 8.87
N PHE A 63 3.88 -10.81 8.68
CA PHE A 63 5.21 -10.42 9.14
C PHE A 63 5.32 -10.44 10.67
N ALA A 64 4.31 -9.96 11.39
CA ALA A 64 4.27 -10.01 12.85
C ALA A 64 4.31 -11.45 13.38
N ILE A 65 3.56 -12.37 12.76
CA ILE A 65 3.59 -13.81 13.11
C ILE A 65 4.97 -14.40 12.82
N MET A 66 5.60 -14.06 11.69
CA MET A 66 6.94 -14.52 11.34
C MET A 66 7.99 -14.08 12.39
N GLN A 67 7.85 -12.89 12.95
CA GLN A 67 8.75 -12.40 14.01
C GLN A 67 8.63 -13.18 15.33
N LEU A 68 7.58 -13.99 15.53
CA LEU A 68 7.47 -14.86 16.71
C LEU A 68 8.45 -16.04 16.66
N VAL A 69 8.94 -16.39 15.46
CA VAL A 69 9.81 -17.56 15.23
C VAL A 69 11.17 -17.20 14.62
N VAL A 70 11.33 -15.98 14.10
CA VAL A 70 12.59 -15.46 13.52
C VAL A 70 13.14 -14.36 14.44
N THR A 71 14.39 -14.50 14.91
CA THR A 71 15.08 -13.45 15.69
C THR A 71 15.28 -12.18 14.86
N THR A 72 15.63 -11.04 15.44
CA THR A 72 15.69 -9.74 14.72
C THR A 72 16.82 -9.62 13.70
N ALA A 73 17.90 -10.40 13.85
CA ALA A 73 19.09 -10.32 13.00
C ALA A 73 18.88 -10.60 11.48
N PRO A 74 18.00 -11.53 11.05
CA PRO A 74 17.76 -11.80 9.63
C PRO A 74 16.73 -10.87 8.98
N LEU A 75 15.97 -10.05 9.74
CA LEU A 75 14.86 -9.26 9.18
C LEU A 75 15.32 -8.21 8.16
N ARG A 76 16.54 -7.71 8.30
CA ARG A 76 17.18 -6.82 7.31
C ARG A 76 17.36 -7.48 5.94
N LEU A 77 17.50 -8.80 5.89
CA LEU A 77 17.65 -9.57 4.65
C LEU A 77 16.33 -10.16 4.17
N VAL A 78 15.45 -10.55 5.09
CA VAL A 78 14.15 -11.17 4.74
C VAL A 78 13.24 -10.18 4.02
N THR A 79 13.08 -8.95 4.54
CA THR A 79 12.22 -7.92 3.93
C THR A 79 12.58 -7.62 2.46
N PRO A 80 13.84 -7.28 2.12
CA PRO A 80 14.20 -7.05 0.73
C PRO A 80 14.22 -8.31 -0.12
N ALA A 81 14.54 -9.48 0.45
CA ALA A 81 14.45 -10.75 -0.28
C ALA A 81 13.01 -11.06 -0.70
N LEU A 82 12.02 -10.80 0.18
CA LEU A 82 10.61 -10.94 -0.14
C LEU A 82 10.18 -9.96 -1.24
N LEU A 83 10.62 -8.69 -1.16
CA LEU A 83 10.33 -7.68 -2.18
C LEU A 83 10.90 -8.05 -3.56
N ILE A 84 12.20 -8.36 -3.61
CA ILE A 84 12.90 -8.73 -4.85
C ILE A 84 12.32 -10.04 -5.40
N GLY A 85 12.19 -11.06 -4.55
CA GLY A 85 11.65 -12.36 -4.95
C GLY A 85 10.23 -12.26 -5.48
N PHE A 86 9.36 -11.47 -4.83
CA PHE A 86 8.00 -11.24 -5.30
C PHE A 86 7.96 -10.43 -6.61
N GLY A 87 8.81 -9.41 -6.75
CA GLY A 87 8.96 -8.65 -7.99
C GLY A 87 9.43 -9.51 -9.16
N LEU A 88 10.46 -10.34 -8.96
CA LEU A 88 10.95 -11.30 -9.96
C LEU A 88 9.88 -12.34 -10.32
N TYR A 89 9.20 -12.89 -9.32
CA TYR A 89 8.07 -13.80 -9.53
C TYR A 89 6.99 -13.16 -10.42
N ARG A 90 6.70 -11.87 -10.22
CA ARG A 90 5.76 -11.10 -11.04
C ARG A 90 6.24 -10.85 -12.45
N LEU A 91 7.53 -10.55 -12.66
CA LEU A 91 8.12 -10.44 -13.99
C LEU A 91 8.00 -11.75 -14.78
N VAL A 92 8.28 -12.89 -14.13
CA VAL A 92 8.26 -14.21 -14.79
C VAL A 92 6.85 -14.72 -15.04
N ARG A 93 5.95 -14.60 -14.05
CA ARG A 93 4.59 -15.17 -14.14
C ARG A 93 3.53 -14.22 -14.73
N GLY A 94 3.85 -12.93 -14.81
CA GLY A 94 2.94 -11.86 -15.20
C GLY A 94 1.81 -11.62 -14.18
N TYR A 95 1.06 -10.55 -14.39
CA TYR A 95 -0.16 -10.26 -13.64
C TYR A 95 -1.32 -10.95 -14.34
N ARG A 96 -1.70 -12.12 -13.84
CA ARG A 96 -2.88 -12.82 -14.33
C ARG A 96 -4.12 -12.33 -13.60
N HIS A 97 -4.87 -11.41 -14.21
CA HIS A 97 -6.19 -10.98 -13.73
C HIS A 97 -7.24 -12.09 -13.96
N ARG A 98 -7.15 -13.18 -13.19
CA ARG A 98 -8.03 -14.35 -13.36
C ARG A 98 -9.44 -14.12 -12.82
N LEU A 99 -9.58 -13.26 -11.80
CA LEU A 99 -10.87 -12.90 -11.23
C LEU A 99 -11.42 -11.70 -12.00
N ARG A 100 -12.52 -11.90 -12.75
CA ARG A 100 -13.19 -10.83 -13.49
C ARG A 100 -14.27 -10.22 -12.60
N VAL A 101 -13.91 -9.20 -11.84
CA VAL A 101 -14.90 -8.36 -11.13
C VAL A 101 -15.44 -7.37 -12.15
N GLY A 102 -16.73 -7.48 -12.48
CA GLY A 102 -17.37 -6.63 -13.49
C GLY A 102 -17.38 -5.16 -13.06
N MET A 103 -17.32 -4.22 -14.00
CA MET A 103 -17.33 -2.78 -13.69
C MET A 103 -18.66 -2.27 -13.07
N ARG A 104 -19.65 -3.15 -12.87
CA ARG A 104 -20.96 -2.89 -12.24
C ARG A 104 -21.07 -3.47 -10.82
N THR A 105 -19.95 -3.76 -10.16
CA THR A 105 -20.00 -4.38 -8.84
C THR A 105 -20.32 -3.39 -7.73
N GLY A 106 -21.15 -3.82 -6.78
CA GLY A 106 -21.39 -3.08 -5.54
C GLY A 106 -20.17 -3.08 -4.60
N PHE A 107 -20.37 -2.51 -3.42
CA PHE A 107 -19.33 -2.28 -2.41
C PHE A 107 -18.42 -3.50 -2.17
N ALA A 108 -18.99 -4.67 -1.89
CA ALA A 108 -18.22 -5.88 -1.60
C ALA A 108 -17.33 -6.34 -2.76
N GLY A 109 -17.83 -6.26 -4.00
CA GLY A 109 -17.06 -6.63 -5.18
C GLY A 109 -15.89 -5.68 -5.42
N LEU A 110 -16.10 -4.37 -5.22
CA LEU A 110 -15.05 -3.37 -5.33
C LEU A 110 -14.00 -3.50 -4.21
N THR A 111 -14.42 -3.81 -2.98
CA THR A 111 -13.51 -4.13 -1.87
C THR A 111 -12.66 -5.36 -2.19
N LEU A 112 -13.28 -6.45 -2.65
CA LEU A 112 -12.57 -7.67 -3.01
C LEU A 112 -11.59 -7.43 -4.16
N TRP A 113 -12.00 -6.69 -5.19
CA TRP A 113 -11.14 -6.33 -6.30
C TRP A 113 -9.93 -5.51 -5.82
N SER A 114 -10.17 -4.46 -5.03
CA SER A 114 -9.11 -3.61 -4.47
C SER A 114 -8.13 -4.44 -3.64
N PHE A 115 -8.63 -5.33 -2.78
CA PHE A 115 -7.80 -6.25 -2.00
C PHE A 115 -6.91 -7.13 -2.88
N LEU A 116 -7.48 -7.74 -3.93
CA LEU A 116 -6.75 -8.61 -4.84
C LEU A 116 -5.70 -7.83 -5.64
N MET A 117 -6.03 -6.63 -6.09
CA MET A 117 -5.14 -5.78 -6.86
C MET A 117 -3.97 -5.25 -6.01
N ALA A 118 -4.26 -4.76 -4.80
CA ALA A 118 -3.25 -4.32 -3.84
C ALA A 118 -2.31 -5.47 -3.46
N SER A 119 -2.86 -6.65 -3.19
CA SER A 119 -2.07 -7.85 -2.90
C SER A 119 -1.25 -8.27 -4.12
N ALA A 120 -1.84 -8.16 -5.31
CA ALA A 120 -1.16 -8.56 -6.53
C ALA A 120 0.06 -7.70 -6.84
N HIS A 121 -0.06 -6.39 -6.58
CA HIS A 121 0.97 -5.39 -6.76
C HIS A 121 1.95 -5.32 -5.57
N GLY A 122 1.73 -6.13 -4.52
CA GLY A 122 2.62 -6.18 -3.36
C GLY A 122 2.59 -4.92 -2.52
N ALA A 123 1.47 -4.18 -2.50
CA ALA A 123 1.35 -2.91 -1.79
C ALA A 123 1.68 -3.04 -0.29
N GLY A 124 1.23 -4.13 0.35
CA GLY A 124 1.58 -4.44 1.73
C GLY A 124 3.05 -4.78 1.94
N LEU A 125 3.74 -5.33 0.93
CA LEU A 125 5.20 -5.56 1.02
C LEU A 125 5.97 -4.25 0.83
N MET A 126 5.52 -3.37 -0.06
CA MET A 126 6.19 -2.09 -0.34
C MET A 126 6.19 -1.13 0.85
N ILE A 127 5.15 -1.16 1.71
CA ILE A 127 5.08 -0.31 2.89
C ILE A 127 5.97 -0.81 4.03
N LEU A 128 6.35 -2.10 4.02
CA LEU A 128 7.02 -2.78 5.12
C LEU A 128 8.39 -2.16 5.49
N PRO A 129 9.29 -1.80 4.54
CA PRO A 129 10.55 -1.14 4.87
C PRO A 129 10.37 0.19 5.60
N LEU A 130 9.41 1.03 5.16
CA LEU A 130 9.12 2.32 5.79
C LEU A 130 8.47 2.10 7.16
N LEU A 131 7.53 1.16 7.26
CA LEU A 131 6.87 0.81 8.51
C LEU A 131 7.91 0.38 9.56
N LEU A 132 8.85 -0.50 9.21
CA LEU A 132 9.92 -0.94 10.12
C LEU A 132 10.87 0.19 10.49
N GLY A 133 11.27 1.01 9.51
CA GLY A 133 12.15 2.16 9.72
C GLY A 133 11.53 3.25 10.60
N MET A 134 10.22 3.41 10.58
CA MET A 134 9.49 4.43 11.35
C MET A 134 9.04 3.92 12.74
N LEU A 135 8.76 2.62 12.90
CA LEU A 135 8.45 2.05 14.22
C LEU A 135 9.70 1.93 15.11
N ALA A 136 10.89 1.67 14.57
CA ALA A 136 12.09 1.46 15.37
C ALA A 136 12.48 2.70 16.24
N PRO A 137 12.50 3.94 15.72
CA PRO A 137 12.71 5.14 16.53
C PRO A 137 11.58 5.40 17.53
N ALA A 138 10.33 5.13 17.14
CA ALA A 138 9.16 5.30 18.02
C ALA A 138 9.20 4.36 19.24
N GLN A 139 9.65 3.11 19.03
CA GLN A 139 9.90 2.16 20.11
C GLN A 139 11.03 2.62 21.04
N LEU A 140 12.12 3.18 20.49
CA LEU A 140 13.24 3.71 21.27
C LEU A 140 12.85 4.96 22.10
N MET A 141 11.98 5.81 21.56
CA MET A 141 11.44 6.97 22.27
C MET A 141 10.46 6.56 23.39
N ALA A 142 9.61 5.56 23.14
CA ALA A 142 8.75 4.98 24.18
C ALA A 142 9.58 4.34 25.31
N LEU A 143 10.72 3.72 24.98
CA LEU A 143 11.68 3.18 25.94
C LEU A 143 12.30 4.27 26.82
N SER A 144 12.65 5.42 26.22
CA SER A 144 13.24 6.56 26.92
C SER A 144 12.26 7.21 27.92
N LEU A 145 10.95 7.10 27.67
CA LEU A 145 9.89 7.58 28.57
C LEU A 145 9.59 6.63 29.73
N CYS A 146 9.94 5.34 29.62
CA CYS A 146 9.72 4.33 30.67
C CYS A 146 10.90 4.19 31.66
N GLY A 147 12.02 4.88 31.42
CA GLY A 147 13.20 4.86 32.29
C GLY A 147 14.18 3.69 32.01
N PRO A 148 15.43 3.77 32.50
CA PRO A 148 16.44 2.74 32.24
C PRO A 148 16.08 1.43 32.95
N GLY A 149 15.92 0.33 32.18
CA GLY A 149 15.65 -1.01 32.71
C GLY A 149 14.21 -1.53 32.53
N ALA A 150 13.34 -0.80 31.83
CA ALA A 150 12.02 -1.28 31.48
C ALA A 150 12.08 -2.35 30.36
N GLU A 151 11.77 -3.61 30.72
CA GLU A 151 11.53 -4.70 29.77
C GLU A 151 10.30 -4.39 28.89
N MET A 152 10.38 -4.77 27.61
CA MET A 152 9.44 -4.41 26.54
C MET A 152 8.09 -5.17 26.59
N THR A 153 7.46 -5.31 27.76
CA THR A 153 6.26 -6.16 27.93
C THR A 153 5.00 -5.40 28.39
N GLY A 154 5.02 -4.06 28.37
CA GLY A 154 3.93 -3.22 28.85
C GLY A 154 2.88 -2.81 27.80
N PRO A 155 1.59 -2.65 28.19
CA PRO A 155 0.52 -2.17 27.30
C PRO A 155 0.83 -0.81 26.62
N VAL A 156 1.59 0.06 27.29
CA VAL A 156 1.94 1.40 26.82
C VAL A 156 2.86 1.35 25.59
N ALA A 157 3.83 0.43 25.55
CA ALA A 157 4.72 0.26 24.40
C ALA A 157 3.98 -0.35 23.19
N ALA A 158 3.03 -1.26 23.44
CA ALA A 158 2.15 -1.80 22.41
C ALA A 158 1.21 -0.73 21.83
N LEU A 159 0.66 0.14 22.67
CA LEU A 159 -0.18 1.28 22.24
C LEU A 159 0.62 2.29 21.39
N GLY A 160 1.85 2.63 21.79
CA GLY A 160 2.69 3.56 21.03
C GLY A 160 3.08 3.03 19.65
N SER A 161 3.44 1.75 19.57
CA SER A 161 3.74 1.09 18.29
C SER A 161 2.51 0.92 17.39
N ALA A 162 1.35 0.61 17.97
CA ALA A 162 0.08 0.55 17.24
C ALA A 162 -0.34 1.93 16.69
N ALA A 163 -0.20 2.99 17.47
CA ALA A 163 -0.52 4.35 17.04
C ALA A 163 0.40 4.82 15.88
N ALA A 164 1.69 4.55 15.97
CA ALA A 164 2.64 4.84 14.90
C ALA A 164 2.32 4.03 13.63
N GLY A 165 2.04 2.73 13.76
CA GLY A 165 1.62 1.89 12.64
C GLY A 165 0.34 2.37 11.98
N LEU A 166 -0.65 2.81 12.78
CA LEU A 166 -1.88 3.40 12.27
C LEU A 166 -1.61 4.70 11.52
N ALA A 167 -0.76 5.59 12.05
CA ALA A 167 -0.39 6.83 11.37
C ALA A 167 0.27 6.56 10.01
N VAL A 168 1.17 5.57 9.93
CA VAL A 168 1.82 5.15 8.67
C VAL A 168 0.78 4.69 7.65
N VAL A 169 -0.15 3.82 8.05
CA VAL A 169 -1.22 3.36 7.15
C VAL A 169 -2.12 4.52 6.73
N LEU A 170 -2.51 5.40 7.65
CA LEU A 170 -3.41 6.52 7.35
C LEU A 170 -2.79 7.54 6.40
N VAL A 171 -1.53 7.93 6.59
CA VAL A 171 -0.85 8.86 5.68
C VAL A 171 -0.71 8.27 4.28
N HIS A 172 -0.29 7.01 4.19
CA HIS A 172 -0.23 6.28 2.92
C HIS A 172 -1.59 6.24 2.21
N MET A 173 -2.63 5.84 2.95
CA MET A 173 -4.00 5.73 2.43
C MET A 173 -4.57 7.08 2.01
N ALA A 174 -4.34 8.13 2.80
CA ALA A 174 -4.81 9.48 2.47
C ALA A 174 -4.19 9.96 1.16
N ALA A 175 -2.86 9.86 1.01
CA ALA A 175 -2.18 10.25 -0.21
C ALA A 175 -2.68 9.45 -1.43
N MET A 176 -2.84 8.12 -1.27
CA MET A 176 -3.35 7.24 -2.31
C MET A 176 -4.78 7.61 -2.74
N LEU A 177 -5.70 7.77 -1.78
CA LEU A 177 -7.10 8.12 -2.07
C LEU A 177 -7.23 9.51 -2.66
N THR A 178 -6.41 10.48 -2.25
CA THR A 178 -6.37 11.82 -2.85
C THR A 178 -5.98 11.74 -4.32
N VAL A 179 -4.93 10.99 -4.67
CA VAL A 179 -4.52 10.82 -6.07
C VAL A 179 -5.60 10.08 -6.89
N ILE A 180 -6.22 9.04 -6.32
CA ILE A 180 -7.35 8.34 -6.96
C ILE A 180 -8.51 9.29 -7.22
N ALA A 181 -8.86 10.14 -6.24
CA ALA A 181 -9.94 11.11 -6.35
C ALA A 181 -9.64 12.13 -7.45
N VAL A 182 -8.45 12.73 -7.42
CA VAL A 182 -8.04 13.78 -8.37
C VAL A 182 -8.01 13.24 -9.78
N ILE A 183 -7.32 12.12 -10.02
CA ILE A 183 -7.24 11.51 -11.35
C ILE A 183 -8.62 11.01 -11.79
N GLY A 184 -9.36 10.34 -10.90
CA GLY A 184 -10.67 9.80 -11.21
C GLY A 184 -11.67 10.90 -11.61
N LEU A 185 -11.74 11.99 -10.85
CA LEU A 185 -12.60 13.12 -11.21
C LEU A 185 -12.16 13.80 -12.51
N ALA A 186 -10.86 14.05 -12.68
CA ALA A 186 -10.34 14.66 -13.89
C ALA A 186 -10.67 13.82 -15.14
N VAL A 187 -10.49 12.50 -15.07
CA VAL A 187 -10.82 11.58 -16.17
C VAL A 187 -12.33 11.51 -16.39
N PHE A 188 -13.13 11.46 -15.33
CA PHE A 188 -14.59 11.45 -15.41
C PHE A 188 -15.14 12.69 -16.12
N GLU A 189 -14.57 13.87 -15.87
CA GLU A 189 -15.05 15.15 -16.42
C GLU A 189 -14.54 15.46 -17.84
N THR A 190 -13.42 14.88 -18.28
CA THR A 190 -12.74 15.30 -19.53
C THR A 190 -12.80 14.27 -20.65
N VAL A 191 -12.24 13.08 -20.45
CA VAL A 191 -11.96 12.10 -21.52
C VAL A 191 -12.65 10.74 -21.34
N GLY A 192 -13.17 10.46 -20.15
CA GLY A 192 -13.70 9.14 -19.78
C GLY A 192 -12.65 8.03 -19.95
N LEU A 193 -13.12 6.78 -20.03
CA LEU A 193 -12.24 5.60 -20.13
C LEU A 193 -11.64 5.38 -21.52
N GLY A 194 -11.95 6.22 -22.50
CA GLY A 194 -11.43 6.11 -23.86
C GLY A 194 -9.91 6.32 -23.95
N ILE A 195 -9.33 7.08 -23.01
CA ILE A 195 -7.89 7.35 -22.95
C ILE A 195 -7.05 6.08 -22.72
N LEU A 196 -7.64 5.05 -22.10
CA LEU A 196 -6.95 3.78 -21.82
C LEU A 196 -6.68 2.94 -23.07
N ARG A 197 -7.31 3.27 -24.21
CA ARG A 197 -7.22 2.51 -25.46
C ARG A 197 -6.13 3.02 -26.43
N ARG A 198 -5.45 4.14 -26.12
CA ARG A 198 -4.55 4.85 -27.06
C ARG A 198 -3.04 4.57 -26.89
N GLY A 199 -2.67 3.52 -26.15
CA GLY A 199 -1.29 3.20 -25.81
C GLY A 199 -0.96 3.68 -24.40
N TRP A 200 -0.57 2.76 -23.54
CA TRP A 200 -0.49 3.03 -22.11
C TRP A 200 0.76 2.46 -21.47
N VAL A 201 1.11 3.02 -20.32
CA VAL A 201 2.24 2.56 -19.50
C VAL A 201 1.94 1.14 -19.01
N ASN A 202 2.90 0.25 -19.14
CA ASN A 202 2.80 -1.08 -18.56
C ASN A 202 3.01 -0.98 -17.03
N PHE A 203 1.92 -0.75 -16.31
CA PHE A 203 1.92 -0.61 -14.85
C PHE A 203 2.43 -1.87 -14.14
N ASP A 204 2.19 -3.04 -14.72
CA ASP A 204 2.69 -4.31 -14.17
C ASP A 204 4.22 -4.34 -14.12
N LEU A 205 4.88 -3.91 -15.21
CA LEU A 205 6.33 -3.79 -15.25
C LEU A 205 6.84 -2.70 -14.31
N LEU A 206 6.15 -1.56 -14.26
CA LEU A 206 6.51 -0.46 -13.37
C LEU A 206 6.47 -0.89 -11.90
N TRP A 207 5.48 -1.69 -11.51
CA TRP A 207 5.34 -2.19 -10.14
C TRP A 207 6.34 -3.28 -9.79
N ALA A 208 6.57 -4.22 -10.70
CA ALA A 208 7.60 -5.23 -10.48
C ALA A 208 8.98 -4.57 -10.36
N GLY A 209 9.26 -3.56 -11.18
CA GLY A 209 10.46 -2.71 -11.07
C GLY A 209 10.53 -1.97 -9.74
N ALA A 210 9.42 -1.39 -9.26
CA ALA A 210 9.35 -0.72 -7.96
C ALA A 210 9.61 -1.69 -6.80
N LEU A 211 9.03 -2.90 -6.82
CA LEU A 211 9.30 -3.93 -5.79
C LEU A 211 10.79 -4.26 -5.71
N ILE A 212 11.40 -4.54 -6.86
CA ILE A 212 12.82 -4.89 -6.95
C ILE A 212 13.68 -3.70 -6.53
N GLY A 213 13.36 -2.49 -7.01
CA GLY A 213 14.09 -1.27 -6.69
C GLY A 213 14.02 -0.92 -5.21
N THR A 214 12.85 -1.03 -4.57
CA THR A 214 12.70 -0.83 -3.12
C THR A 214 13.48 -1.87 -2.33
N GLY A 215 13.40 -3.16 -2.71
CA GLY A 215 14.17 -4.21 -2.06
C GLY A 215 15.69 -4.02 -2.21
N ALA A 216 16.16 -3.64 -3.41
CA ALA A 216 17.57 -3.34 -3.66
C ALA A 216 18.04 -2.11 -2.89
N GLY A 217 17.26 -1.03 -2.90
CA GLY A 217 17.56 0.19 -2.13
C GLY A 217 17.65 -0.09 -0.63
N PHE A 218 16.75 -0.91 -0.09
CA PHE A 218 16.79 -1.32 1.31
C PHE A 218 18.03 -2.17 1.64
N LEU A 219 18.50 -3.03 0.73
CA LEU A 219 19.77 -3.76 0.91
C LEU A 219 21.00 -2.87 0.84
N LEU A 220 20.99 -1.87 -0.03
CA LEU A 220 22.16 -1.02 -0.29
C LEU A 220 22.30 0.12 0.72
N LEU A 221 21.19 0.58 1.31
CA LEU A 221 21.12 1.76 2.18
C LEU A 221 20.77 1.45 3.64
N GLY A 222 20.34 0.22 3.96
CA GLY A 222 19.87 -0.20 5.30
C GLY A 222 20.93 -0.90 6.14
#